data_AF-A0A151S8T2-F1
#
_entry.id   AF-A0A151S8T2-F1
#
_cell.length_a   1.000
_cell.length_b   1.000
_cell.length_c   1.000
_cell.angle_alpha   90.00
_cell.angle_beta   90.00
_cell.angle_gamma   90.00
#
_symmetry.space_group_name_H-M   'P 1'
#
loop_
_entity.id
_entity.type
_entity.pdbx_description
1 polymer ?
#
loop_
_entity_poly.entity_id
_entity_poly.type
_entity_poly.pdbx_seq_one_letter_code
_entity_poly.pdbx_strand_id
1 'polypeptide(L)'
;MDAMIPVEVGEPSFRRTHFHEESNDGAIQDELDVLDERMTRRFNSKLKPRNFQEGDLVWRATGSARRNPTEGKLAANWDGPFRV
;
A
#
# COMPACT_ATOMS: atom_id res chain seq x y z
N MET A 1 -3.68 -48.21 33.99
CA MET A 1 -2.66 -47.83 33.00
C MET A 1 -3.36 -46.93 32.01
N ASP A 2 -2.95 -45.67 31.95
CA ASP A 2 -3.52 -44.71 31.01
C ASP A 2 -2.87 -44.95 29.64
N ALA A 3 -3.67 -45.28 28.63
CA ALA A 3 -3.17 -45.60 27.29
C ALA A 3 -3.12 -44.31 26.46
N MET A 4 -1.90 -43.79 26.25
CA MET A 4 -1.66 -42.64 25.38
C MET A 4 -1.62 -43.10 23.91
N ILE A 5 -2.42 -42.47 23.05
CA ILE A 5 -2.43 -42.71 21.60
C ILE A 5 -1.26 -41.91 21.00
N PRO A 6 -0.36 -42.53 20.20
CA PRO A 6 0.69 -41.78 19.53
C PRO A 6 0.09 -40.83 18.49
N VAL A 7 0.56 -39.59 18.45
CA VAL A 7 0.17 -38.65 17.40
C VAL A 7 0.78 -39.12 16.08
N GLU A 8 -0.05 -39.57 15.15
CA GLU A 8 0.42 -39.86 13.81
C GLU A 8 0.74 -38.54 13.10
N VAL A 9 2.02 -38.17 13.09
CA VAL A 9 2.50 -37.14 12.18
C VAL A 9 2.52 -37.79 10.79
N GLY A 10 1.38 -37.73 10.09
CA GLY A 10 1.24 -38.29 8.74
C GLY A 10 2.29 -37.74 7.77
N GLU A 11 2.64 -38.52 6.75
CA GLU A 11 3.67 -38.16 5.78
C GLU A 11 3.42 -36.76 5.20
N PRO A 12 4.46 -35.91 5.10
CA PRO A 12 4.32 -34.59 4.51
C PRO A 12 3.83 -34.72 3.07
N SER A 13 2.76 -34.00 2.74
CA SER A 13 2.21 -34.01 1.39
C SER A 13 3.25 -33.57 0.36
N PHE A 14 3.08 -33.99 -0.89
CA PHE A 14 3.97 -33.61 -2.00
C PHE A 14 4.22 -32.09 -2.08
N ARG A 15 3.21 -31.28 -1.77
CA ARG A 15 3.31 -29.81 -1.71
C ARG A 15 4.26 -29.32 -0.61
N ARG A 16 4.29 -30.00 0.54
CA ARG A 16 5.15 -29.65 1.67
C ARG A 16 6.60 -30.08 1.44
N THR A 17 6.81 -31.20 0.74
CA THR A 17 8.17 -31.68 0.41
C THR A 17 8.82 -30.90 -0.73
N HIS A 18 8.03 -30.36 -1.65
CA HIS A 18 8.52 -29.58 -2.80
C HIS A 18 8.25 -28.07 -2.65
N PHE A 19 8.04 -27.60 -1.42
CA PHE A 19 7.86 -26.17 -1.15
C PHE A 19 9.20 -25.45 -1.35
N HIS A 20 9.24 -24.50 -2.28
CA HIS A 20 10.42 -23.70 -2.57
C HIS A 20 10.14 -22.24 -2.22
N GLU A 21 10.62 -21.85 -1.04
CA GLU A 21 10.35 -20.54 -0.42
C GLU A 21 10.87 -19.36 -1.27
N GLU A 22 12.08 -19.46 -1.81
CA GLU A 22 12.69 -18.39 -2.62
C GLU A 22 11.90 -18.09 -3.91
N SER A 23 11.33 -19.11 -4.54
CA SER A 23 10.46 -18.93 -5.71
C SER A 23 9.12 -18.29 -5.35
N ASN A 24 8.65 -18.46 -4.13
CA ASN A 24 7.42 -17.85 -3.66
C ASN A 24 7.64 -16.36 -3.34
N ASP A 25 8.77 -16.01 -2.73
CA ASP A 25 9.10 -14.61 -2.44
C ASP A 25 9.23 -13.78 -3.73
N GLY A 26 9.92 -14.32 -4.74
CA GLY A 26 10.00 -13.67 -6.06
C GLY A 26 8.61 -13.50 -6.71
N ALA A 27 7.77 -14.55 -6.66
CA ALA A 27 6.42 -14.49 -7.21
C ALA A 27 5.53 -13.46 -6.48
N ILE A 28 5.64 -13.34 -5.16
CA ILE A 28 4.93 -12.33 -4.36
C ILE A 28 5.40 -10.93 -4.76
N GLN A 29 6.70 -10.73 -4.92
CA GLN A 29 7.25 -9.44 -5.32
C GLN A 29 6.75 -9.02 -6.71
N ASP A 30 6.78 -9.93 -7.68
CA ASP A 30 6.26 -9.70 -9.02
C ASP A 30 4.75 -9.35 -8.99
N GLU A 31 3.96 -10.05 -8.16
CA GLU A 31 2.53 -9.75 -7.99
C GLU A 31 2.29 -8.36 -7.38
N LEU A 32 3.10 -7.98 -6.38
CA LEU A 32 3.04 -6.66 -5.77
C LEU A 32 3.40 -5.55 -6.75
N ASP A 33 4.42 -5.74 -7.58
CA ASP A 33 4.83 -4.79 -8.61
C ASP A 33 3.71 -4.60 -9.65
N VAL A 34 3.10 -5.69 -10.12
CA VAL A 34 1.93 -5.63 -11.02
C VAL A 34 0.76 -4.89 -10.37
N LEU A 35 0.53 -5.13 -9.07
CA LEU A 35 -0.53 -4.45 -8.33
C LEU A 35 -0.25 -2.94 -8.23
N ASP A 36 0.97 -2.55 -7.88
CA ASP A 36 1.37 -1.14 -7.75
C ASP A 36 1.25 -0.40 -9.09
N GLU A 37 1.74 -1.02 -10.18
CA GLU A 37 1.58 -0.48 -11.53
C GLU A 37 0.11 -0.25 -11.89
N ARG A 38 -0.75 -1.22 -11.58
CA ARG A 38 -2.19 -1.12 -11.88
C ARG A 38 -2.85 -0.01 -11.08
N MET A 39 -2.48 0.14 -9.80
CA MET A 39 -3.00 1.20 -8.93
C MET A 39 -2.56 2.58 -9.42
N THR A 40 -1.28 2.72 -9.74
CA THR A 40 -0.69 3.95 -10.29
C THR A 40 -1.35 4.35 -11.61
N ARG A 41 -1.51 3.40 -12.55
CA ARG A 41 -2.20 3.65 -13.82
C ARG A 41 -3.67 4.08 -13.62
N ARG A 42 -4.40 3.42 -12.72
CA ARG A 42 -5.80 3.77 -12.40
C ARG A 42 -5.94 5.13 -11.73
N PHE A 43 -4.99 5.51 -10.88
CA PHE A 43 -4.97 6.82 -10.25
C PHE A 43 -4.66 7.91 -11.30
N ASN A 44 -3.58 7.72 -12.05
CA ASN A 44 -3.11 8.67 -13.04
C ASN A 44 -4.11 8.89 -14.18
N SER A 45 -4.88 7.87 -14.59
CA SER A 45 -5.87 8.01 -15.65
C SER A 45 -7.01 8.97 -15.30
N LYS A 46 -7.23 9.26 -14.01
CA LYS A 46 -8.22 10.24 -13.54
C LYS A 46 -7.65 11.62 -13.30
N LEU A 47 -6.33 11.78 -13.35
CA LEU A 47 -5.68 13.07 -13.16
C LEU A 47 -5.85 13.92 -14.42
N LYS A 48 -6.36 15.13 -14.23
CA LYS A 48 -6.38 16.16 -15.27
C LYS A 48 -5.24 17.14 -14.99
N PRO A 49 -4.24 17.26 -15.88
CA PRO A 49 -3.20 18.27 -15.74
C PRO A 49 -3.84 19.66 -15.61
N ARG A 50 -3.30 20.49 -14.71
CA ARG A 50 -3.68 21.89 -14.55
C ARG A 50 -2.48 22.75 -14.86
N ASN A 51 -2.66 23.74 -15.72
CA ASN A 51 -1.69 24.81 -15.92
C ASN A 51 -2.04 25.95 -14.98
N PHE A 52 -1.04 26.52 -14.32
CA PHE A 52 -1.20 27.66 -13.44
C PHE A 52 -0.46 28.87 -14.02
N GLN A 53 -1.00 30.07 -13.79
CA GLN A 53 -0.43 31.34 -14.21
C GLN A 53 -0.18 32.23 -12.99
N GLU A 54 0.74 33.18 -13.12
CA GLU A 54 1.02 34.17 -12.08
C GLU A 54 -0.28 34.89 -11.67
N GLY A 55 -0.56 34.91 -10.37
CA GLY A 55 -1.78 35.48 -9.82
C GLY A 55 -2.96 34.51 -9.63
N ASP A 56 -2.85 33.26 -10.11
CA ASP A 56 -3.83 32.21 -9.81
C ASP A 56 -3.84 31.89 -8.31
N LEU A 57 -5.05 31.73 -7.75
CA LEU A 57 -5.21 31.26 -6.37
C LEU A 57 -5.22 29.73 -6.30
N VAL A 58 -4.30 29.17 -5.52
CA VAL A 58 -4.13 27.73 -5.34
C VAL A 58 -4.12 27.35 -3.88
N TRP A 59 -4.68 26.18 -3.58
CA TRP A 59 -4.59 25.55 -2.27
C TRP A 59 -3.38 24.62 -2.26
N ARG A 60 -2.62 24.62 -1.17
CA ARG A 60 -1.44 23.78 -1.03
C ARG A 60 -1.77 22.55 -0.18
N ALA A 61 -1.25 21.38 -0.58
CA ALA A 61 -1.43 20.16 0.19
C ALA A 61 -0.68 20.24 1.54
N THR A 62 -1.39 19.99 2.63
CA THR A 62 -0.82 19.86 3.97
C THR A 62 -0.19 18.47 4.10
N GLY A 63 1.11 18.39 3.81
CA GLY A 63 1.91 17.19 4.08
C GLY A 63 1.92 16.84 5.56
N SER A 64 2.29 15.59 5.89
CA SER A 64 2.33 15.09 7.28
C SER A 64 3.15 15.98 8.22
N ALA A 65 4.25 16.56 7.73
CA ALA A 65 5.11 17.48 8.50
C ALA A 65 4.44 18.80 8.90
N ARG A 66 3.36 19.21 8.21
CA ARG A 66 2.64 20.47 8.46
C ARG A 66 1.30 20.26 9.13
N ARG A 67 0.88 19.01 9.33
CA ARG A 67 -0.34 18.70 10.07
C ARG A 67 -0.14 19.02 11.54
N ASN A 68 -1.07 19.78 12.09
CA ASN A 68 -1.13 20.00 13.51
C ASN A 68 -1.65 18.72 14.20
N PRO A 69 -0.87 18.09 15.10
CA PRO A 69 -1.30 16.87 15.78
C PRO A 69 -2.60 17.04 16.59
N THR A 70 -2.93 18.27 17.00
CA THR A 70 -4.14 18.55 17.79
C THR A 70 -5.41 18.61 16.94
N GLU A 71 -5.31 18.83 15.63
CA GLU A 71 -6.48 18.94 14.73
C GLU A 71 -7.07 17.58 14.34
N GLY A 72 -6.38 16.49 14.68
CA GLY A 72 -6.86 15.13 14.51
C GLY A 72 -7.07 14.73 13.06
N LYS A 73 -7.81 13.64 12.85
CA LYS A 73 -7.97 12.99 11.53
C LYS A 73 -8.84 13.79 10.56
N LEU A 74 -9.70 14.68 11.07
CA LEU A 74 -10.68 15.44 10.29
C LEU A 74 -10.20 16.85 9.92
N ALA A 75 -8.95 17.18 10.24
CA ALA A 75 -8.31 18.39 9.78
C ALA A 75 -8.29 18.47 8.25
N ALA A 76 -8.38 19.68 7.72
CA ALA A 76 -8.19 19.90 6.29
C ALA A 76 -6.80 19.40 5.85
N ASN A 77 -6.74 18.68 4.73
CA ASN A 77 -5.48 18.25 4.12
C ASN A 77 -4.90 19.30 3.17
N TRP A 78 -5.42 20.54 3.21
CA TRP A 78 -4.95 21.67 2.42
C TRP A 78 -4.87 22.92 3.29
N ASP A 79 -3.92 23.81 3.00
CA ASP A 79 -3.76 25.09 3.66
C ASP A 79 -3.80 26.25 2.67
N GLY A 80 -4.41 27.35 3.12
CA GLY A 80 -4.41 28.67 2.50
C GLY A 80 -4.99 28.77 1.08
N PRO A 81 -5.30 29.98 0.64
CA PRO A 81 -5.13 30.37 -0.74
C PRO A 81 -3.76 31.04 -0.91
N PHE A 82 -2.93 30.50 -1.79
CA PHE A 82 -1.65 31.08 -2.22
C PHE A 82 -1.79 31.62 -3.63
N ARG A 83 -0.97 32.62 -3.98
CA ARG A 83 -0.78 33.00 -5.37
C ARG A 83 0.41 32.23 -5.93
N VAL A 84 0.22 31.64 -7.12
CA VAL A 84 1.31 31.14 -7.97
C VAL A 84 2.17 32.32 -8.41
#